data_AF-A0A843JQU4-F1
#
_entry.id   AF-A0A843JQU4-F1
#
_cell.length_a   1.000
_cell.length_b   1.000
_cell.length_c   1.000
_cell.angle_alpha   90.00
_cell.angle_beta   90.00
_cell.angle_gamma   90.00
#
_symmetry.space_group_name_H-M   'P 1'
#
loop_
_entity.id
_entity.type
_entity.pdbx_description
1 polymer ?
#
loop_
_entity_poly.entity_id
_entity_poly.type
_entity_poly.pdbx_seq_one_letter_code
_entity_poly.pdbx_strand_id
1 'polypeptide(L)'
;EALCFGWIDSTAKRLDDTHQIRRFTPRREGSPHSRANIERLIWLDSEGLIHPKVRPSVIGLIEAEFVFPEDILNEIKAVPEAWKHYQDLTLPYRRIRIAYIDAARDRPEEFRKRLDNFISVTSKGRIIGGYGGIDKYYN
;
A
#
# COMPACT_ATOMS: atom_id res chain seq x y z
N GLU A 1 12.31 -6.81 -7.91
CA GLU A 1 11.52 -7.03 -6.68
C GLU A 1 11.17 -8.51 -6.54
N ALA A 2 10.95 -9.04 -5.32
CA ALA A 2 10.61 -10.46 -5.12
C ALA A 2 9.26 -10.87 -5.75
N LEU A 3 8.31 -9.91 -5.82
CA LEU A 3 6.96 -10.14 -6.31
C LEU A 3 6.92 -10.57 -7.78
N CYS A 4 7.87 -10.13 -8.60
CA CYS A 4 8.02 -10.54 -10.00
C CYS A 4 8.08 -12.07 -10.18
N PHE A 5 8.58 -12.78 -9.16
CA PHE A 5 8.78 -14.22 -9.16
C PHE A 5 7.78 -14.95 -8.25
N GLY A 6 6.78 -14.25 -7.70
CA GLY A 6 5.81 -14.82 -6.76
C GLY A 6 6.35 -14.97 -5.34
N TRP A 7 7.41 -14.25 -4.98
CA TRP A 7 8.08 -14.34 -3.69
C TRP A 7 7.84 -13.09 -2.85
N ILE A 8 8.09 -13.18 -1.55
CA ILE A 8 8.14 -12.06 -0.59
C ILE A 8 9.46 -12.05 0.14
N ASP A 9 9.80 -10.88 0.65
CA ASP A 9 10.99 -10.65 1.45
C ASP A 9 10.65 -10.30 2.91
N SER A 10 11.55 -10.67 3.81
CA SER A 10 11.49 -10.25 5.21
C SER A 10 12.05 -8.84 5.38
N THR A 11 11.89 -8.27 6.58
CA THR A 11 12.68 -7.11 6.99
C THR A 11 14.17 -7.44 6.87
N ALA A 12 14.94 -6.53 6.27
CA ALA A 12 16.39 -6.64 6.25
C ALA A 12 16.94 -6.53 7.68
N LYS A 13 17.88 -7.40 8.02
CA LYS A 13 18.59 -7.37 9.30
C LYS A 13 20.06 -7.09 9.04
N ARG A 14 20.71 -6.38 9.97
CA ARG A 14 22.16 -6.22 9.95
C ARG A 14 22.80 -7.57 10.27
N LEU A 15 23.72 -8.01 9.41
CA LEU A 15 24.54 -9.20 9.66
C LEU A 15 25.84 -8.80 10.35
N ASP A 16 26.49 -7.77 9.84
CA ASP A 16 27.67 -7.12 10.40
C ASP A 16 27.72 -5.63 9.99
N ASP A 17 28.83 -4.94 10.24
CA ASP A 17 28.96 -3.50 9.99
C ASP A 17 28.88 -3.11 8.50
N THR A 18 29.10 -4.06 7.60
CA THR A 18 29.12 -3.83 6.14
C THR A 18 28.06 -4.62 5.38
N HIS A 19 27.42 -5.61 6.01
CA HIS A 19 26.48 -6.51 5.34
C HIS A 19 25.08 -6.50 5.97
N GLN A 20 24.08 -6.65 5.11
CA GLN A 20 22.69 -6.88 5.48
C GLN A 20 22.21 -8.21 4.90
N ILE A 21 21.37 -8.89 5.67
CA ILE A 21 20.72 -10.14 5.25
C ILE A 21 19.21 -9.92 5.11
N ARG A 22 18.64 -10.51 4.06
CA ARG A 22 17.20 -10.53 3.82
C ARG A 22 16.78 -11.91 3.36
N ARG A 23 15.74 -12.45 4.00
CA ARG A 23 15.17 -13.73 3.61
C ARG A 23 14.14 -13.51 2.50
N PHE A 24 14.18 -14.34 1.47
CA PHE A 24 13.16 -14.42 0.44
C PHE A 24 12.46 -15.78 0.53
N THR A 25 11.14 -15.78 0.44
CA THR A 25 10.33 -17.01 0.48
C THR A 25 9.23 -16.93 -0.57
N PRO A 26 8.86 -18.06 -1.22
CA PRO A 26 7.65 -18.12 -2.03
C PRO A 26 6.44 -17.64 -1.24
N ARG A 27 5.52 -16.91 -1.88
CA ARG A 27 4.23 -16.61 -1.26
C ARG A 27 3.43 -17.90 -1.11
N ARG A 28 2.74 -18.02 0.02
CA ARG A 28 1.75 -19.08 0.21
C ARG A 28 0.60 -18.88 -0.76
N GLU A 29 0.22 -19.95 -1.45
CA GLU A 29 -0.95 -19.97 -2.33
C GLU A 29 -2.23 -19.57 -1.56
N GLY A 30 -3.06 -18.72 -2.18
CA GLY A 30 -4.28 -18.19 -1.57
C GLY A 30 -4.08 -17.12 -0.48
N SER A 31 -2.85 -16.76 -0.13
CA SER A 31 -2.62 -15.65 0.82
C SER A 31 -3.01 -14.30 0.20
N PRO A 32 -3.74 -13.43 0.92
CA PRO A 32 -4.15 -12.14 0.37
C PRO A 32 -2.95 -11.21 0.14
N HIS A 33 -3.09 -10.34 -0.87
CA HIS A 33 -2.17 -9.24 -1.11
C HIS A 33 -2.65 -7.99 -0.38
N SER A 34 -1.76 -7.34 0.37
CA SER A 34 -2.02 -5.99 0.87
C SER A 34 -2.12 -5.02 -0.30
N ARG A 35 -2.91 -3.95 -0.16
CA ARG A 35 -3.05 -2.92 -1.22
C ARG A 35 -1.71 -2.34 -1.66
N ALA A 36 -0.77 -2.13 -0.74
CA ALA A 36 0.60 -1.74 -1.05
C ALA A 36 1.32 -2.72 -2.00
N ASN A 37 1.14 -4.03 -1.82
CA ASN A 37 1.72 -5.01 -2.74
C ASN A 37 0.97 -5.07 -4.07
N ILE A 38 -0.34 -4.77 -4.09
CA ILE A 38 -1.08 -4.68 -5.35
C ILE A 38 -0.62 -3.46 -6.16
N GLU A 39 -0.41 -2.29 -5.55
CA GLU A 39 0.19 -1.13 -6.27
C GLU A 39 1.58 -1.43 -6.83
N ARG A 40 2.41 -2.15 -6.06
CA ARG A 40 3.71 -2.62 -6.58
C ARG A 40 3.54 -3.55 -7.78
N LEU A 41 2.59 -4.47 -7.72
CA LEU A 41 2.31 -5.39 -8.82
C LEU A 41 1.78 -4.64 -10.05
N ILE A 42 0.94 -3.61 -9.89
CA ILE A 42 0.48 -2.76 -10.99
C ILE A 42 1.68 -2.11 -11.70
N TRP A 43 2.58 -1.48 -10.93
CA TRP A 43 3.78 -0.87 -11.50
C TRP A 43 4.70 -1.91 -12.16
N LEU A 44 4.92 -3.06 -11.51
CA LEU A 44 5.74 -4.12 -12.09
C LEU A 44 5.17 -4.69 -13.39
N ASP A 45 3.85 -4.78 -13.51
CA ASP A 45 3.20 -5.24 -14.74
C ASP A 45 3.33 -4.20 -15.86
N SER A 46 3.15 -2.91 -15.53
CA SER A 46 3.31 -1.84 -16.52
C SER A 46 4.73 -1.75 -17.07
N GLU A 47 5.73 -2.08 -16.26
CA GLU A 47 7.14 -2.16 -16.66
C GLU A 47 7.52 -3.50 -17.33
N GLY A 48 6.58 -4.46 -17.45
CA GLY A 48 6.85 -5.77 -18.05
C GLY A 48 7.80 -6.66 -17.22
N LEU A 49 7.93 -6.39 -15.91
CA LEU A 49 8.88 -7.06 -15.03
C LEU A 49 8.32 -8.33 -14.37
N ILE A 50 7.00 -8.56 -14.43
CA ILE A 50 6.39 -9.76 -13.85
C ILE A 50 6.72 -10.98 -14.71
N HIS A 51 7.25 -12.02 -14.07
CA HIS A 51 7.58 -13.25 -14.76
C HIS A 51 6.32 -13.88 -15.39
N PRO A 52 6.36 -14.37 -16.65
CA PRO A 52 5.18 -14.89 -17.35
C PRO A 52 4.42 -16.01 -16.61
N LYS A 53 5.13 -16.83 -15.82
CA LYS A 53 4.49 -17.87 -14.98
C LYS A 53 3.74 -17.32 -13.76
N VAL A 54 4.03 -16.10 -13.34
CA VAL A 54 3.43 -15.43 -12.17
C VAL A 54 2.28 -14.53 -12.61
N ARG A 55 2.40 -13.85 -13.75
CA ARG A 55 1.39 -12.89 -14.22
C ARG A 55 -0.05 -13.41 -14.17
N PRO A 56 -0.37 -14.65 -14.61
CA PRO A 56 -1.74 -15.17 -14.56
C PRO A 56 -2.33 -15.24 -13.14
N SER A 57 -1.52 -15.42 -12.10
CA SER A 57 -2.02 -15.52 -10.72
C SER A 57 -2.29 -14.16 -10.06
N VAL A 58 -1.82 -13.07 -10.66
CA VAL A 58 -1.94 -11.71 -10.11
C VAL A 58 -2.71 -10.75 -11.00
N ILE A 59 -2.92 -11.06 -12.27
CA ILE A 59 -3.55 -10.13 -13.23
C ILE A 59 -4.95 -9.69 -12.79
N GLY A 60 -5.77 -10.62 -12.29
CA GLY A 60 -7.09 -10.28 -11.75
C GLY A 60 -7.06 -9.36 -10.53
N LEU A 61 -5.97 -9.36 -9.75
CA LEU A 61 -5.77 -8.43 -8.63
C LEU A 61 -5.30 -7.05 -9.11
N ILE A 62 -4.48 -7.03 -10.16
CA ILE A 62 -3.91 -5.81 -10.77
C ILE A 62 -5.02 -5.02 -11.46
N GLU A 63 -5.89 -5.69 -12.20
CA GLU A 63 -6.98 -5.09 -12.97
C GLU A 63 -8.23 -4.78 -12.13
N ALA A 64 -8.31 -5.32 -10.91
CA ALA A 64 -9.44 -5.06 -10.02
C ALA A 64 -9.54 -3.57 -9.65
N GLU A 65 -10.73 -3.00 -9.83
CA GLU A 65 -11.04 -1.65 -9.41
C GLU A 65 -11.00 -1.53 -7.88
N PHE A 66 -10.43 -0.44 -7.39
CA PHE A 66 -10.47 -0.12 -5.96
C PHE A 66 -11.63 0.81 -5.66
N VAL A 67 -12.62 0.29 -4.93
CA VAL A 67 -13.74 1.07 -4.43
C VAL A 67 -13.36 1.73 -3.11
N PHE A 68 -13.41 3.06 -3.07
CA PHE A 68 -13.16 3.81 -1.85
C PHE A 68 -14.37 3.71 -0.89
N PRO A 69 -14.17 3.35 0.39
CA PRO A 69 -15.26 3.31 1.37
C PRO A 69 -15.82 4.72 1.64
N GLU A 70 -17.12 4.88 1.43
CA GLU A 70 -17.76 6.21 1.50
C GLU A 70 -17.77 6.78 2.91
N ASP A 71 -17.83 5.94 3.95
CA ASP A 71 -17.74 6.35 5.34
C ASP A 71 -16.40 7.03 5.65
N ILE A 72 -15.28 6.43 5.22
CA ILE A 72 -13.95 7.01 5.37
C ILE A 72 -13.82 8.30 4.55
N LEU A 73 -14.32 8.31 3.31
CA LEU A 73 -14.25 9.50 2.45
C LEU A 73 -15.04 10.67 3.03
N ASN A 74 -16.23 10.42 3.59
CA ASN A 74 -17.06 11.45 4.20
C ASN A 74 -16.38 12.11 5.40
N GLU A 75 -15.66 11.35 6.23
CA GLU A 75 -14.87 11.91 7.32
C GLU A 75 -13.72 12.80 6.83
N ILE A 76 -13.04 12.41 5.75
CA ILE A 76 -11.99 13.25 5.16
C ILE A 76 -12.60 14.53 4.57
N LYS A 77 -13.72 14.42 3.83
CA LYS A 77 -14.46 15.55 3.24
C LYS A 77 -14.97 16.54 4.30
N ALA A 78 -15.30 16.06 5.49
CA ALA A 78 -15.77 16.89 6.61
C ALA A 78 -14.70 17.85 7.15
N VAL A 79 -13.41 17.64 6.84
CA VAL A 79 -12.32 18.55 7.18
C VAL A 79 -11.82 19.25 5.91
N PRO A 80 -12.21 20.51 5.65
CA PRO A 80 -11.93 21.21 4.38
C PRO A 80 -10.45 21.19 3.97
N GLU A 81 -9.54 21.39 4.92
CA GLU A 81 -8.09 21.40 4.62
C GLU A 81 -7.53 20.01 4.36
N ALA A 82 -8.09 18.97 4.98
CA ALA A 82 -7.74 17.59 4.64
C ALA A 82 -8.24 17.26 3.24
N TRP A 83 -9.49 17.63 2.93
CA TRP A 83 -10.10 17.35 1.63
C TRP A 83 -9.37 18.03 0.48
N LYS A 84 -9.03 19.31 0.63
CA LYS A 84 -8.25 20.06 -0.35
C LYS A 84 -6.94 19.34 -0.70
N HIS A 85 -6.11 19.02 0.29
CA HIS A 85 -4.85 18.33 0.04
C HIS A 85 -5.07 16.88 -0.42
N TYR A 86 -6.12 16.20 0.05
CA TYR A 86 -6.47 14.85 -0.38
C TYR A 86 -6.72 14.78 -1.90
N GLN A 87 -7.38 15.80 -2.45
CA GLN A 87 -7.65 15.91 -3.89
C GLN A 87 -6.39 16.10 -4.74
N ASP A 88 -5.26 16.47 -4.14
CA ASP A 88 -3.97 16.61 -4.82
C ASP A 88 -3.09 15.35 -4.69
N LEU A 89 -3.44 14.42 -3.79
CA LEU A 89 -2.68 13.17 -3.61
C LEU A 89 -2.79 12.27 -4.84
N THR A 90 -1.76 11.53 -5.16
CA THR A 90 -1.82 10.55 -6.26
C THR A 90 -2.80 9.41 -5.95
N LEU A 91 -3.34 8.80 -7.00
CA LEU A 91 -4.29 7.71 -6.84
C LEU A 91 -3.70 6.46 -6.15
N PRO A 92 -2.47 5.99 -6.47
CA PRO A 92 -1.84 4.89 -5.74
C PRO A 92 -1.71 5.17 -4.23
N TYR A 93 -1.29 6.39 -3.87
CA TYR A 93 -1.17 6.77 -2.46
C TYR A 93 -2.52 6.75 -1.73
N ARG A 94 -3.57 7.31 -2.36
CA ARG A 94 -4.93 7.27 -1.80
C ARG A 94 -5.38 5.83 -1.57
N ARG A 95 -5.26 4.94 -2.57
CA ARG A 95 -5.65 3.53 -2.44
C ARG A 95 -4.92 2.85 -1.29
N ILE A 96 -3.60 3.01 -1.20
CA ILE A 96 -2.79 2.41 -0.13
C ILE A 96 -3.25 2.88 1.25
N ARG A 97 -3.42 4.19 1.44
CA ARG A 97 -3.74 4.75 2.76
C ARG A 97 -5.16 4.46 3.19
N ILE A 98 -6.13 4.57 2.28
CA ILE A 98 -7.52 4.25 2.58
C ILE A 98 -7.66 2.75 2.89
N ALA A 99 -7.05 1.85 2.09
CA ALA A 99 -7.05 0.42 2.40
C ALA A 99 -6.38 0.07 3.74
N TYR A 100 -5.34 0.82 4.14
CA TYR A 100 -4.68 0.62 5.44
C TYR A 100 -5.57 1.02 6.62
N ILE A 101 -6.35 2.10 6.47
CA ILE A 101 -7.35 2.50 7.46
C ILE A 101 -8.47 1.45 7.50
N ASP A 102 -9.03 1.11 6.34
CA ASP A 102 -10.14 0.17 6.16
C ASP A 102 -9.83 -1.23 6.72
N ALA A 103 -8.60 -1.73 6.56
CA ALA A 103 -8.16 -3.02 7.11
C ALA A 103 -8.11 -3.08 8.65
N ALA A 104 -8.38 -1.98 9.35
CA ALA A 104 -8.46 -1.94 10.81
C ALA A 104 -9.90 -1.97 11.35
N ARG A 105 -10.94 -2.15 10.54
CA ARG A 105 -12.34 -2.14 10.99
C ARG A 105 -12.64 -3.02 12.20
N ASP A 106 -12.08 -4.22 12.26
CA ASP A 106 -12.26 -5.14 13.40
C ASP A 106 -11.59 -4.67 14.71
N ARG A 107 -10.86 -3.55 14.66
CA ARG A 107 -10.16 -2.92 15.78
C ARG A 107 -10.52 -1.43 15.81
N PRO A 108 -11.68 -1.06 16.39
CA PRO A 108 -12.22 0.30 16.30
C PRO A 108 -11.25 1.41 16.75
N GLU A 109 -10.50 1.19 17.84
CA GLU A 109 -9.50 2.14 18.33
C GLU A 109 -8.37 2.36 17.32
N GLU A 110 -7.88 1.30 16.69
CA GLU A 110 -6.82 1.37 15.69
C GLU A 110 -7.33 1.96 14.37
N PHE A 111 -8.57 1.64 13.97
CA PHE A 111 -9.24 2.29 12.84
C PHE A 111 -9.31 3.80 13.04
N ARG A 112 -9.84 4.24 14.19
CA ARG A 112 -9.97 5.67 14.53
C ARG A 112 -8.61 6.36 14.53
N LYS A 113 -7.63 5.76 15.22
CA LYS A 113 -6.26 6.28 15.27
C LYS A 113 -5.64 6.46 13.89
N ARG A 114 -5.82 5.50 12.98
CA ARG A 114 -5.30 5.59 11.61
C ARG A 114 -5.97 6.69 10.81
N LEU A 115 -7.29 6.79 10.91
CA LEU A 115 -8.09 7.80 10.22
C LEU A 115 -7.74 9.22 10.72
N ASP A 116 -7.71 9.41 12.04
CA ASP A 116 -7.36 10.69 12.67
C ASP A 116 -5.94 11.14 12.30
N ASN A 117 -4.99 10.21 12.34
CA ASN A 117 -3.63 10.51 11.92
C ASN A 117 -3.59 10.90 10.42
N PHE A 118 -4.30 10.18 9.56
CA PHE A 118 -4.38 10.51 8.14
C PHE A 118 -4.96 11.89 7.90
N ILE A 119 -6.09 12.22 8.51
CA ILE A 119 -6.72 13.55 8.41
C ILE A 119 -5.78 14.63 8.95
N SER A 120 -5.15 14.42 10.12
CA SER A 120 -4.26 15.40 10.76
C SER A 120 -3.02 15.71 9.92
N VAL A 121 -2.38 14.68 9.35
CA VAL A 121 -1.19 14.83 8.51
C VAL A 121 -1.57 15.46 7.17
N THR A 122 -2.65 14.98 6.53
CA THR A 122 -3.11 15.48 5.24
C THR A 122 -3.58 16.93 5.34
N SER A 123 -4.25 17.34 6.42
CA SER A 123 -4.65 18.74 6.66
C SER A 123 -3.47 19.71 6.66
N LYS A 124 -2.26 19.22 7.02
CA LYS A 124 -1.02 20.03 7.04
C LYS A 124 -0.29 20.02 5.69
N GLY A 125 -0.90 19.47 4.63
CA GLY A 125 -0.28 19.32 3.31
C GLY A 125 0.89 18.32 3.30
N ARG A 126 0.93 17.41 4.28
CA ARG A 126 1.99 16.40 4.40
C ARG A 126 1.48 15.02 3.98
N ILE A 127 2.41 14.17 3.58
CA ILE A 127 2.16 12.74 3.36
C ILE A 127 2.73 11.90 4.50
N ILE A 128 2.12 10.77 4.78
CA ILE A 128 2.65 9.78 5.70
C ILE A 128 3.68 8.94 4.92
N GLY A 129 4.87 8.78 5.49
CA GLY A 129 5.91 7.91 4.94
C GLY A 129 5.52 6.43 5.01
N GLY A 130 5.93 5.68 3.99
CA GLY A 130 5.73 4.26 3.85
C GLY A 130 6.85 3.43 4.46
N TYR A 131 6.59 2.14 4.64
CA TYR A 131 7.59 1.17 5.08
C TYR A 131 8.02 0.28 3.91
N GLY A 132 9.26 -0.20 3.96
CA GLY A 132 9.80 -1.12 2.95
C GLY A 132 9.86 -0.51 1.54
N GLY A 133 10.05 0.80 1.44
CA GLY A 133 10.23 1.50 0.15
C GLY A 133 8.97 1.64 -0.69
N ILE A 134 7.77 1.48 -0.09
CA ILE A 134 6.50 1.69 -0.82
C ILE A 134 6.35 3.12 -1.35
N ASP A 135 7.06 4.10 -0.77
CA ASP A 135 7.03 5.50 -1.22
C ASP A 135 7.42 5.68 -2.70
N LYS A 136 8.24 4.76 -3.23
CA LYS A 136 8.62 4.75 -4.66
C LYS A 136 7.42 4.57 -5.60
N TYR A 137 6.34 3.99 -5.10
CA TYR A 137 5.13 3.68 -5.86
C TYR A 137 3.97 4.62 -5.48
N TYR A 138 4.30 5.76 -4.86
CA TYR A 138 3.33 6.82 -4.59
C TYR A 138 3.15 7.76 -5.78
N ASN A 139 3.88 7.60 -6.88
CA ASN A 139 3.77 8.46 -8.05
C ASN A 139 3.01 7.76 -9.17
#